data_AF-A0A1M6BDG3-F1
#
_entry.id   AF-A0A1M6BDG3-F1
#
_cell.length_a   1.000
_cell.length_b   1.000
_cell.length_c   1.000
_cell.angle_alpha   90.00
_cell.angle_beta   90.00
_cell.angle_gamma   90.00
#
_symmetry.space_group_name_H-M   'P 1'
#
loop_
_entity.id
_entity.type
_entity.pdbx_description
1 polymer ?
#
loop_
_entity_poly.entity_id
_entity_poly.type
_entity_poly.pdbx_seq_one_letter_code
_entity_poly.pdbx_strand_id
1 'polypeptide(L)'
;MPYYENTEMEYNGNIYWKVAQDGFESLFDLKAYLKDFFSDEIIDSLLETDRYIDIDGVLYTIDAARGTDIFAGEEYHRIIRESDKKIIYEVTVDILDENFEKVVDKKIYSFPYELIEGRWVFTDFCLVR
;
A
#
# COMPACT_ATOMS: atom_id res chain seq x y z
N MET A 1 5.67 15.27 -36.84
CA MET A 1 6.28 15.52 -35.52
C MET A 1 5.76 14.43 -34.59
N PRO A 2 6.60 13.60 -33.96
CA PRO A 2 6.10 12.56 -33.07
C PRO A 2 5.55 13.26 -31.83
N TYR A 3 4.27 13.06 -31.56
CA TYR A 3 3.64 13.49 -30.33
C TYR A 3 4.32 12.71 -29.20
N TYR A 4 4.95 13.41 -28.26
CA TYR A 4 5.25 12.80 -26.97
C TYR A 4 3.91 12.35 -26.40
N GLU A 5 3.78 11.06 -26.06
CA GLU A 5 2.68 10.61 -25.22
C GLU A 5 2.64 11.55 -24.00
N ASN A 6 1.54 12.25 -23.77
CA ASN A 6 1.42 13.12 -22.61
C ASN A 6 1.54 12.23 -21.36
N THR A 7 2.73 12.24 -20.76
CA THR A 7 3.03 11.55 -19.51
C THR A 7 2.40 12.25 -18.32
N GLU A 8 1.87 13.46 -18.53
CA GLU A 8 1.27 14.32 -17.51
C GLU A 8 -0.15 14.72 -17.94
N MET A 9 -1.07 14.79 -16.98
CA MET A 9 -2.48 15.14 -17.16
C MET A 9 -2.98 15.98 -15.99
N GLU A 10 -3.71 17.06 -16.27
CA GLU A 10 -4.45 17.78 -15.23
C GLU A 10 -5.88 17.23 -15.12
N TYR A 11 -6.29 16.83 -13.92
CA TYR A 11 -7.65 16.35 -13.64
C TYR A 11 -8.11 16.85 -12.27
N ASN A 12 -9.30 17.46 -12.22
CA ASN A 12 -9.88 18.06 -11.00
C ASN A 12 -8.92 18.98 -10.22
N GLY A 13 -8.04 19.71 -10.92
CA GLY A 13 -7.08 20.65 -10.32
C GLY A 13 -5.81 20.00 -9.76
N ASN A 14 -5.62 18.69 -9.96
CA ASN A 14 -4.39 17.97 -9.61
C ASN A 14 -3.63 17.56 -10.89
N ILE A 15 -2.31 17.46 -10.77
CA ILE A 15 -1.43 16.95 -11.82
C ILE A 15 -1.21 15.46 -11.58
N TYR A 16 -1.44 14.66 -12.61
CA TYR A 16 -1.26 13.22 -12.61
C TYR A 16 -0.23 12.82 -13.65
N TRP A 17 0.48 11.73 -13.38
CA TRP A 17 1.47 11.15 -14.27
C TRP A 17 1.06 9.76 -14.72
N LYS A 18 1.20 9.48 -16.02
CA LYS A 18 0.91 8.15 -16.59
C LYS A 18 1.81 7.12 -15.89
N VAL A 19 1.20 6.03 -15.42
CA VAL A 19 1.95 4.93 -14.83
C VAL A 19 2.75 4.24 -15.94
N ALA A 20 4.08 4.23 -15.79
CA ALA A 20 5.00 3.67 -16.78
C ALA A 20 5.44 2.23 -16.47
N GLN A 21 4.78 1.58 -15.51
CA GLN A 21 5.10 0.22 -15.08
C GLN A 21 4.28 -0.78 -15.89
N ASP A 22 4.96 -1.69 -16.59
CA ASP A 22 4.32 -2.78 -17.33
C ASP A 22 3.42 -3.63 -16.42
N GLY A 23 2.23 -4.00 -16.92
CA GLY A 23 1.22 -4.75 -16.18
C GLY A 23 0.32 -3.88 -15.28
N PHE A 24 0.45 -2.56 -15.36
CA PHE A 24 -0.41 -1.59 -14.67
C PHE A 24 -0.92 -0.53 -15.64
N GLU A 25 -1.47 -0.97 -16.77
CA GLU A 25 -1.97 -0.09 -17.82
C GLU A 25 -3.28 0.60 -17.44
N SER A 26 -4.12 -0.04 -16.63
CA SER A 26 -5.42 0.46 -16.21
C SER A 26 -5.68 0.28 -14.71
N LEU A 27 -6.72 0.93 -14.18
CA LEU A 27 -7.18 0.71 -12.82
C LEU A 27 -7.70 -0.73 -12.62
N PHE A 28 -8.18 -1.37 -13.69
CA PHE A 28 -8.56 -2.78 -13.67
C PHE A 28 -7.35 -3.67 -13.39
N ASP A 29 -6.21 -3.42 -14.06
CA ASP A 29 -4.98 -4.20 -13.86
C ASP A 29 -4.43 -4.01 -12.44
N LEU A 30 -4.42 -2.77 -11.95
CA LEU A 30 -4.05 -2.48 -10.56
C LEU A 30 -4.97 -3.20 -9.56
N LYS A 31 -6.28 -3.16 -9.77
CA LYS A 31 -7.25 -3.87 -8.91
C LYS A 31 -7.04 -5.38 -8.96
N ALA A 32 -6.77 -5.94 -10.13
CA ALA A 32 -6.50 -7.36 -10.29
C ALA A 32 -5.23 -7.79 -9.53
N TYR A 33 -4.16 -7.01 -9.62
CA TYR A 33 -2.94 -7.25 -8.86
C TYR A 33 -3.16 -7.19 -7.34
N LEU A 34 -3.90 -6.19 -6.86
CA LEU A 34 -4.17 -6.05 -5.43
C LEU A 34 -5.03 -7.19 -4.85
N LYS A 35 -5.88 -7.82 -5.67
CA LYS A 35 -6.71 -8.98 -5.29
C LYS A 35 -5.92 -10.23 -4.91
N ASP A 36 -4.63 -10.29 -5.25
CA ASP A 36 -3.76 -11.39 -4.83
C ASP A 36 -3.29 -11.25 -3.37
N PHE A 37 -3.41 -10.05 -2.80
CA PHE A 37 -2.88 -9.74 -1.46
C PHE A 37 -3.96 -9.29 -0.48
N PHE A 38 -5.00 -8.61 -0.95
CA PHE A 38 -5.95 -7.90 -0.09
C PHE A 38 -7.38 -8.38 -0.30
N SER A 39 -8.17 -8.29 0.77
CA SER A 39 -9.63 -8.41 0.67
C SER A 39 -10.21 -7.27 -0.16
N ASP A 40 -11.39 -7.49 -0.76
CA ASP A 40 -12.04 -6.47 -1.59
C ASP A 40 -12.33 -5.17 -0.80
N GLU A 41 -12.64 -5.28 0.49
CA GLU A 41 -12.85 -4.12 1.38
C GLU A 41 -11.59 -3.23 1.49
N ILE A 42 -10.41 -3.84 1.68
CA ILE A 42 -9.14 -3.10 1.75
C ILE A 42 -8.79 -2.49 0.39
N ILE A 43 -9.04 -3.21 -0.71
CA ILE A 43 -8.78 -2.71 -2.06
C ILE A 43 -9.62 -1.47 -2.34
N ASP A 44 -10.90 -1.54 -2.03
CA ASP A 44 -11.81 -0.42 -2.26
C ASP A 44 -11.37 0.79 -1.42
N SER A 45 -10.96 0.60 -0.16
CA SER A 45 -10.41 1.68 0.68
C SER A 45 -9.10 2.28 0.14
N LEU A 46 -8.18 1.45 -0.37
CA LEU A 46 -6.93 1.91 -0.97
C LEU A 46 -7.15 2.72 -2.24
N LEU A 47 -8.15 2.34 -3.05
CA LEU A 47 -8.47 2.96 -4.33
C LEU A 47 -9.50 4.09 -4.25
N GLU A 48 -10.17 4.29 -3.11
CA GLU A 48 -11.09 5.42 -2.90
C GLU A 48 -10.36 6.77 -2.92
N THR A 49 -9.04 6.77 -2.72
CA THR A 49 -8.25 8.00 -2.83
C THR A 49 -8.07 8.40 -4.29
N ASP A 50 -8.14 9.71 -4.58
CA ASP A 50 -7.81 10.29 -5.90
C ASP A 50 -6.31 10.17 -6.25
N ARG A 51 -5.58 9.19 -5.70
CA ARG A 51 -4.16 8.97 -5.99
C ARG A 51 -3.95 8.21 -7.28
N TYR A 52 -4.87 7.35 -7.65
CA TYR A 52 -4.87 6.63 -8.92
C TYR A 52 -6.18 6.91 -9.63
N ILE A 53 -6.10 7.30 -10.90
CA ILE A 53 -7.26 7.54 -11.74
C ILE A 53 -7.10 6.80 -13.07
N ASP A 54 -8.23 6.42 -13.65
CA ASP A 54 -8.29 5.84 -14.99
C ASP A 54 -8.95 6.84 -15.94
N ILE A 55 -8.26 7.17 -17.03
CA ILE A 55 -8.79 8.02 -18.10
C ILE A 55 -8.63 7.25 -19.40
N ASP A 56 -9.76 6.91 -20.01
CA ASP A 56 -9.82 6.18 -21.29
C ASP A 56 -9.01 4.86 -21.30
N GLY A 57 -8.98 4.15 -20.17
CA GLY A 57 -8.28 2.87 -20.01
C GLY A 57 -6.78 3.02 -19.74
N VAL A 58 -6.33 4.22 -19.39
CA VAL A 58 -4.93 4.51 -19.03
C VAL A 58 -4.86 4.93 -17.57
N LEU A 59 -3.99 4.26 -16.81
CA LEU A 59 -3.75 4.52 -15.41
C LEU A 59 -2.81 5.72 -15.22
N TYR A 60 -3.23 6.64 -14.37
CA TYR A 60 -2.42 7.76 -13.92
C TYR A 60 -2.34 7.80 -12.40
N THR A 61 -1.23 8.32 -11.87
CA THR A 61 -0.98 8.48 -10.43
C THR A 61 -0.55 9.89 -10.10
N ILE A 62 -0.83 10.38 -8.90
CA ILE A 62 -0.23 11.61 -8.37
C ILE A 62 1.07 11.27 -7.61
N ASP A 63 2.07 12.15 -7.68
CA ASP A 63 3.22 12.12 -6.79
C ASP A 63 2.74 12.41 -5.36
N ALA A 64 2.79 11.37 -4.54
CA ALA A 64 2.45 11.42 -3.13
C ALA A 64 3.68 10.97 -2.35
N ALA A 65 4.61 11.91 -2.16
CA ALA A 65 5.80 11.70 -1.36
C ALA A 65 5.43 11.03 -0.03
N ARG A 66 6.04 9.87 0.21
CA ARG A 66 5.79 9.09 1.42
C ARG A 66 6.79 9.56 2.47
N GLY A 67 6.34 10.35 3.44
CA GLY A 67 7.16 10.69 4.61
C GLY A 67 7.45 9.44 5.45
N THR A 68 8.64 9.37 6.05
CA THR A 68 9.06 8.30 6.97
C THR A 68 9.02 8.84 8.40
N ASP A 69 8.66 8.01 9.38
CA ASP A 69 8.87 8.38 10.78
C ASP A 69 10.37 8.30 11.07
N ILE A 70 11.00 9.45 11.31
CA ILE A 70 12.44 9.52 11.55
C ILE A 70 12.83 8.88 12.88
N PHE A 71 11.88 8.67 13.80
CA PHE A 71 12.12 8.04 15.09
C PHE A 71 11.92 6.52 15.05
N ALA A 72 11.48 5.95 13.94
CA ALA A 72 11.39 4.50 13.79
C ALA A 72 12.80 3.86 13.77
N GLY A 73 12.99 2.88 14.65
CA GLY A 73 14.20 2.09 14.82
C GLY A 73 14.10 0.73 14.13
N GLU A 74 14.61 -0.31 14.79
CA GLU A 74 14.62 -1.68 14.25
C GLU A 74 13.19 -2.28 14.18
N GLU A 75 12.93 -3.06 13.13
CA GLU A 75 11.69 -3.80 12.95
C GLU A 75 11.88 -5.28 13.31
N TYR A 76 10.91 -5.84 14.04
CA TYR A 76 10.86 -7.25 14.40
C TYR A 76 9.56 -7.87 13.91
N HIS A 77 9.66 -9.05 13.30
CA HIS A 77 8.52 -9.73 12.70
C HIS A 77 8.18 -11.01 13.45
N ARG A 78 6.89 -11.26 13.64
CA ARG A 78 6.36 -12.47 14.24
C ARG A 78 5.16 -12.99 13.46
N ILE A 79 5.08 -14.30 13.32
CA ILE A 79 3.93 -14.98 12.71
C ILE A 79 3.21 -15.75 13.81
N ILE A 80 1.91 -15.48 13.98
CA ILE A 80 1.05 -16.13 14.96
C ILE A 80 -0.05 -16.87 14.20
N ARG A 81 -0.09 -18.20 14.28
CA ARG A 81 -1.15 -18.99 13.66
C ARG A 81 -2.31 -19.13 14.64
N GLU A 82 -3.39 -18.38 14.43
CA GLU A 82 -4.60 -18.45 15.28
C GLU A 82 -5.46 -19.67 14.93
N SER A 83 -5.50 -20.05 13.65
CA SER A 83 -6.22 -21.24 13.19
C SER A 83 -5.68 -21.73 11.84
N ASP A 84 -6.29 -22.77 11.26
CA ASP A 84 -5.98 -23.21 9.90
C ASP A 84 -6.38 -22.22 8.81
N LYS A 85 -7.20 -21.22 9.14
CA LYS A 85 -7.71 -20.22 8.21
C LYS A 85 -7.31 -18.79 8.57
N LYS A 86 -6.50 -18.61 9.62
CA LYS A 86 -6.11 -17.27 10.10
C LYS A 86 -4.70 -17.26 10.69
N ILE A 87 -3.91 -16.35 10.18
CA ILE A 87 -2.56 -16.01 10.63
C ILE A 87 -2.55 -14.52 10.97
N ILE A 88 -1.87 -14.14 12.04
CA ILE A 88 -1.53 -12.75 12.31
C ILE A 88 -0.06 -12.56 12.00
N TYR A 89 0.25 -11.70 11.04
CA TYR A 89 1.60 -11.18 10.84
C TYR A 89 1.75 -9.93 11.71
N GLU A 90 2.61 -10.00 12.71
CA GLU A 90 2.85 -8.92 13.66
C GLU A 90 4.20 -8.26 13.34
N VAL A 91 4.22 -6.94 13.27
CA VAL A 91 5.43 -6.14 13.11
C VAL A 91 5.56 -5.22 14.32
N THR A 92 6.68 -5.35 15.03
CA THR A 92 7.04 -4.45 16.13
C THR A 92 8.13 -3.51 15.63
N VAL A 93 7.92 -2.21 15.78
CA VAL A 93 8.89 -1.17 15.41
C VAL A 93 9.34 -0.49 16.69
N ASP A 94 10.66 -0.46 16.91
CA ASP A 94 11.23 0.33 18.01
C ASP A 94 11.03 1.83 17.74
N ILE A 95 10.76 2.60 18.79
CA ILE A 95 10.70 4.06 18.72
C ILE A 95 11.91 4.60 19.47
N LEU A 96 12.73 5.40 18.77
CA LEU A 96 13.96 5.99 19.28
C LEU A 96 13.72 7.33 19.98
N ASP A 97 14.65 7.69 20.86
CA ASP A 97 14.71 9.04 21.43
C ASP A 97 15.11 10.10 20.40
N GLU A 98 15.05 11.36 20.81
CA GLU A 98 15.40 12.52 19.97
C GLU A 98 16.85 12.52 19.45
N ASN A 99 17.73 11.74 20.08
CA ASN A 99 19.13 11.60 19.70
C ASN A 99 19.39 10.34 18.84
N PHE A 100 18.38 9.52 18.60
CA PHE A 100 18.45 8.25 17.87
C PHE A 100 19.40 7.22 18.50
N GLU A 101 19.64 7.30 19.82
CA GLU A 101 20.61 6.44 20.52
C GLU A 101 19.94 5.33 21.33
N LYS A 102 18.70 5.54 21.79
CA LYS A 102 18.01 4.63 22.69
C LYS A 102 16.59 4.36 22.24
N VAL A 103 16.17 3.10 22.38
CA VAL A 103 14.77 2.71 22.26
C VAL A 103 14.01 3.19 23.49
N VAL A 104 13.01 4.04 23.29
CA VAL A 104 12.16 4.59 24.35
C VAL A 104 10.78 3.97 24.38
N ASP A 105 10.30 3.43 23.25
CA ASP A 105 9.01 2.75 23.15
C ASP A 105 9.02 1.71 22.01
N LYS A 106 7.91 0.98 21.85
CA LYS A 106 7.66 0.06 20.73
C LYS A 106 6.25 0.23 20.20
N LYS A 107 6.10 0.29 18.88
CA LYS A 107 4.81 0.28 18.21
C LYS A 107 4.57 -1.09 17.58
N ILE A 108 3.41 -1.67 17.85
CA ILE A 108 3.03 -2.99 17.34
C ILE A 108 1.92 -2.82 16.31
N TYR A 109 2.11 -3.42 15.15
CA TYR A 109 1.14 -3.53 14.07
C TYR A 109 0.77 -4.99 13.89
N SER A 110 -0.52 -5.26 13.71
CA SER A 110 -1.03 -6.61 13.47
C SER A 110 -1.74 -6.63 12.13
N PHE A 111 -1.34 -7.55 11.26
CA PHE A 111 -1.86 -7.74 9.92
C PHE A 111 -2.53 -9.11 9.85
N PRO A 112 -3.85 -9.21 10.04
CA PRO A 112 -4.57 -10.45 9.89
C PRO A 112 -4.53 -10.89 8.41
N TYR A 113 -4.09 -12.12 8.22
CA TYR A 113 -3.99 -12.80 6.93
C TYR A 113 -4.89 -14.04 7.00
N GLU A 114 -5.96 -14.05 6.19
CA GLU A 114 -7.08 -14.97 6.33
C GLU A 114 -7.39 -15.72 5.04
N LEU A 115 -7.78 -16.98 5.16
CA LEU A 115 -8.22 -17.82 4.05
C LEU A 115 -9.69 -17.55 3.74
N ILE A 116 -9.95 -16.66 2.77
CA ILE A 116 -11.28 -16.27 2.31
C ILE A 116 -11.46 -16.82 0.89
N GLU A 117 -12.53 -17.60 0.68
CA GLU A 117 -12.88 -18.17 -0.64
C GLU A 117 -11.72 -18.93 -1.32
N GLY A 118 -10.88 -19.59 -0.53
CA GLY A 118 -9.74 -20.38 -1.03
C GLY A 118 -8.48 -19.56 -1.34
N ARG A 119 -8.48 -18.24 -1.08
CA ARG A 119 -7.31 -17.37 -1.20
C ARG A 119 -6.91 -16.82 0.16
N TRP A 120 -5.60 -16.72 0.41
CA TRP A 120 -5.10 -16.05 1.59
C TRP A 120 -4.88 -14.57 1.30
N VAL A 121 -5.57 -13.71 2.05
CA VAL A 121 -5.54 -12.25 1.85
C VAL A 121 -5.45 -11.51 3.17
N PHE A 122 -4.89 -10.31 3.16
CA PHE A 122 -4.93 -9.38 4.28
C PHE A 122 -6.33 -8.77 4.40
N THR A 123 -6.90 -8.86 5.59
CA THR A 123 -8.24 -8.33 5.93
C THR A 123 -8.17 -7.02 6.72
N ASP A 124 -7.00 -6.71 7.27
CA ASP A 124 -6.68 -5.39 7.81
C ASP A 124 -5.23 -5.05 7.45
N PHE A 125 -5.01 -3.83 6.98
CA PHE A 125 -3.71 -3.40 6.50
C PHE A 125 -3.49 -1.91 6.69
N CYS A 126 -2.31 -1.58 7.20
CA CYS A 126 -1.80 -0.22 7.26
C CYS A 126 -0.31 -0.22 6.91
N LEU A 127 0.20 0.94 6.51
CA LEU A 127 1.64 1.12 6.32
C LEU A 127 2.35 1.08 7.68
N VAL A 128 3.34 0.20 7.82
CA VAL A 128 4.36 0.31 8.87
C VAL A 128 5.27 1.47 8.50
N ARG A 129 5.43 2.41 9.44
CA ARG A 129 6.38 3.52 9.38
C ARG A 129 6.91 3.78 10.77
#